data_AF-A0A519JVN7-F1
#
_entry.id   AF-A0A519JVN7-F1
#
_cell.length_a   1.000
_cell.length_b   1.000
_cell.length_c   1.000
_cell.angle_alpha   90.00
_cell.angle_beta   90.00
_cell.angle_gamma   90.00
#
_symmetry.space_group_name_H-M   'P 1'
#
loop_
_entity.id
_entity.type
_entity.pdbx_description
1 polymer ?
#
loop_
_entity_poly.entity_id
_entity_poly.type
_entity_poly.pdbx_seq_one_letter_code
_entity_poly.pdbx_strand_id
1 'polypeptide(L)' 'ENVKPNAALELLDSSGKSVKSVSGIKNIKTQINVKNLPSGIYYLKVDGQYIQTIIKK' A
#
# COMPACT_ATOMS: atom_id res chain seq x y z
N GLU A 1 -8.81 25.85 -2.71
CA GLU A 1 -9.14 24.40 -2.60
C GLU A 1 -7.83 23.65 -2.37
N ASN A 2 -7.64 22.97 -1.24
CA ASN A 2 -6.31 22.43 -0.93
C ASN A 2 -6.39 21.00 -0.36
N VAL A 3 -5.82 20.07 -1.14
CA VAL A 3 -5.49 18.65 -0.87
C VAL A 3 -6.62 17.76 -0.33
N LYS A 4 -7.08 16.81 -1.17
CA LYS A 4 -7.97 15.71 -0.76
C LYS A 4 -7.34 14.95 0.43
N PRO A 5 -7.90 15.00 1.64
CA PRO A 5 -7.29 14.37 2.83
C PRO A 5 -7.56 12.86 2.93
N ASN A 6 -7.88 12.20 1.81
CA ASN A 6 -8.37 10.82 1.79
C ASN A 6 -7.47 9.91 0.95
N ALA A 7 -6.15 10.08 1.06
CA ALA A 7 -5.22 9.13 0.46
C ALA A 7 -5.49 7.73 1.03
N ALA A 8 -5.50 6.75 0.12
CA ALA A 8 -5.62 5.33 0.44
C ALA A 8 -4.37 4.61 -0.06
N LEU A 9 -3.81 3.76 0.79
CA LEU A 9 -2.72 2.85 0.47
C LEU A 9 -3.29 1.44 0.44
N GLU A 10 -3.24 0.79 -0.70
CA GLU A 10 -3.57 -0.63 -0.83
C GLU A 10 -2.31 -1.41 -1.17
N LEU A 11 -1.99 -2.43 -0.39
CA LEU A 11 -0.95 -3.40 -0.71
C LEU A 11 -1.61 -4.63 -1.33
N LEU A 12 -1.21 -4.94 -2.56
CA LEU A 12 -1.69 -6.05 -3.37
C LEU A 12 -0.60 -7.11 -3.46
N ASP A 13 -0.98 -8.39 -3.51
CA ASP A 13 -0.05 -9.48 -3.82
C ASP A 13 0.24 -9.56 -5.32
N SER A 14 1.13 -10.49 -5.71
CA SER A 14 1.46 -10.76 -7.11
C SER A 14 0.24 -11.14 -7.96
N SER A 15 -0.82 -11.64 -7.34
CA SER A 15 -2.07 -12.04 -7.98
C SER A 15 -3.06 -10.87 -8.14
N GLY A 16 -2.72 -9.67 -7.66
CA GLY A 16 -3.59 -8.49 -7.69
C GLY A 16 -4.65 -8.46 -6.58
N LYS A 17 -4.56 -9.35 -5.59
CA LYS A 17 -5.46 -9.39 -4.43
C LYS A 17 -4.99 -8.44 -3.34
N SER A 18 -5.90 -7.65 -2.79
CA SER A 18 -5.62 -6.76 -1.66
C SER A 18 -5.26 -7.56 -0.42
N VAL A 19 -4.01 -7.42 0.03
CA VAL A 19 -3.48 -8.05 1.23
C VAL A 19 -3.69 -7.16 2.45
N LYS A 20 -3.48 -5.84 2.27
CA LYS A 20 -3.71 -4.83 3.29
C LYS A 20 -4.18 -3.53 2.66
N SER A 21 -5.00 -2.77 3.38
CA SER A 21 -5.45 -1.45 2.94
C SER A 21 -5.46 -0.50 4.13
N VAL A 22 -4.99 0.72 3.93
CA VAL A 22 -5.05 1.82 4.90
C VAL A 22 -5.70 3.00 4.22
N SER A 23 -6.80 3.47 4.79
CA SER A 23 -7.59 4.61 4.30
C SER A 23 -7.66 5.71 5.35
N GLY A 24 -7.95 6.94 4.93
CA GLY A 24 -8.05 8.07 5.86
C GLY A 24 -6.69 8.56 6.34
N ILE A 25 -5.68 8.48 5.47
CA ILE A 25 -4.32 8.93 5.74
C ILE A 25 -4.32 10.46 5.83
N LYS A 26 -4.38 10.98 7.05
CA LYS A 26 -4.27 12.42 7.34
C LYS A 26 -2.82 12.88 7.54
N ASN A 27 -1.90 11.93 7.74
CA ASN A 27 -0.48 12.19 8.00
C ASN A 27 0.40 11.78 6.82
N ILE A 28 1.41 12.61 6.55
CA ILE A 28 2.41 12.47 5.48
C ILE A 28 3.24 11.18 5.55
N LYS A 29 3.25 10.48 6.70
CA LYS A 29 3.93 9.19 6.88
C LYS A 29 2.94 8.14 7.35
N THR A 30 2.59 7.21 6.45
CA THR A 30 1.83 6.01 6.78
C THR A 30 2.68 4.79 6.47
N GLN A 31 2.63 3.80 7.36
CA GLN A 31 3.38 2.56 7.22
C GLN A 31 2.44 1.36 7.18
N ILE A 32 2.73 0.41 6.29
CA ILE A 32 2.07 -0.88 6.26
C ILE A 32 3.04 -1.90 6.84
N ASN A 33 2.64 -2.58 7.92
CA ASN A 33 3.46 -3.64 8.47
C ASN A 33 3.37 -4.89 7.59
N VAL A 34 4.51 -5.28 7.01
CA VAL A 34 4.65 -6.42 6.10
C VAL A 34 5.34 -7.65 6.73
N LYS A 35 5.60 -7.64 8.04
CA LYS A 35 6.35 -8.72 8.72
C LYS A 35 5.79 -10.13 8.54
N ASN A 36 4.48 -10.27 8.39
CA ASN A 36 3.80 -11.57 8.25
C ASN A 36 3.49 -11.91 6.79
N LEU A 37 4.05 -11.17 5.84
CA LEU A 37 3.86 -11.44 4.42
C LEU A 37 4.95 -12.38 3.92
N PRO A 38 4.58 -13.42 3.14
CA PRO A 38 5.58 -14.28 2.52
C PRO A 38 6.46 -13.44 1.58
N SER A 39 7.72 -13.86 1.42
CA SER A 39 8.62 -13.21 0.46
C SER A 39 8.04 -13.33 -0.95
N GLY A 40 8.06 -12.23 -1.69
CA GLY A 40 7.41 -12.17 -2.99
C GLY A 40 7.32 -10.76 -3.55
N ILE A 41 6.67 -10.66 -4.71
CA ILE A 41 6.39 -9.41 -5.39
C ILE A 41 5.06 -8.88 -4.89
N TYR A 42 5.03 -7.61 -4.51
CA TYR A 42 3.83 -6.90 -4.07
C TYR A 42 3.68 -5.59 -4.82
N TYR A 43 2.45 -5.11 -4.91
CA TYR A 43 2.14 -3.84 -5.55
C TYR A 43 1.47 -2.92 -4.54
N LEU A 44 2.12 -1.81 -4.23
CA LEU A 44 1.56 -0.75 -3.41
C LEU A 44 0.81 0.22 -4.31
N LYS A 45 -0.50 0.27 -4.18
CA LYS A 45 -1.36 1.23 -4.88
C LYS A 45 -1.62 2.44 -4.00
N VAL A 46 -1.29 3.63 -4.51
CA VAL A 46 -1.45 4.92 -3.84
C VAL A 46 -2.24 5.83 -4.75
N ASP A 47 -3.44 6.25 -4.34
CA ASP A 47 -4.28 7.18 -5.11
C ASP A 47 -4.50 6.76 -6.59
N GLY A 48 -4.58 5.44 -6.85
CA GLY A 48 -4.74 4.88 -8.19
C GLY A 48 -3.44 4.62 -8.97
N GLN A 49 -2.29 5.04 -8.47
CA GLN A 49 -0.98 4.68 -9.03
C GLN A 49 -0.44 3.41 -8.38
N TYR A 50 0.19 2.54 -9.17
CA TYR A 50 0.77 1.28 -8.70
C TYR A 50 2.28 1.39 -8.61
N ILE A 51 2.83 1.09 -7.44
CA ILE A 51 4.27 1.04 -7.16
C ILE A 51 4.62 -0.41 -6.87
N GLN A 52 5.43 -1.04 -7.71
CA GLN A 52 5.92 -2.38 -7.46
C GLN A 52 7.00 -2.36 -6.36
N THR A 53 6.89 -3.28 -5.41
CA THR A 53 7.89 -3.50 -4.37
C THR A 53 8.16 -4.99 -4.17
N ILE A 54 9.37 -5.33 -3.74
CA ILE A 54 9.76 -6.71 -3.49
C ILE A 54 10.03 -6.86 -2.00
N ILE A 55 9.28 -7.76 -1.37
CA ILE A 55 9.47 -8.08 0.05
C ILE A 55 10.39 -9.30 0.10
N LYS A 56 11.62 -9.09 0.56
CA LYS A 56 12.60 -10.13 0.86
C LYS A 56 12.71 -10.26 2.38
N LYS A 57 12.76 -11.50 2.88
CA LYS A 57 12.92 -11.79 4.31
C LYS A 57 14.39 -11.70 4.74
#